data_AF-A0A538QX38-F1
#
_entry.id   AF-A0A538QX38-F1
#
_cell.length_a   1.000
_cell.length_b   1.000
_cell.length_c   1.000
_cell.angle_alpha   90.00
_cell.angle_beta   90.00
_cell.angle_gamma   90.00
#
_symmetry.space_group_name_H-M   'P 1'
#
loop_
_entity.id
_entity.type
_entity.pdbx_description
1 polymer ?
#
loop_
_entity_poly.entity_id
_entity_poly.type
_entity_poly.pdbx_seq_one_letter_code
_entity_poly.pdbx_strand_id
1 'polypeptide(L)'
;MLRVGRNKLYEMVARNADTDQLLAVLDAALARSSYLLGNEFSIVDAHVASWTAYIAMMGHDLKNHPSVEAWNARCTSRPAVKTAMLP
;
A
#
# COMPACT_ATOMS: atom_id res chain seq x y z
N MET A 1 -0.19 15.18 37.18
CA MET A 1 0.08 15.73 35.83
C MET A 1 0.77 14.70 34.93
N LEU A 2 0.16 13.52 34.69
CA LEU A 2 0.70 12.45 33.82
C LEU A 2 -0.44 11.63 33.18
N ARG A 3 -1.13 12.20 32.17
CA ARG A 3 -2.12 11.44 31.35
C ARG A 3 -1.90 11.58 29.84
N VAL A 4 -1.08 12.53 29.40
CA VAL A 4 -0.90 12.86 27.97
C VAL A 4 0.06 11.90 27.24
N GLY A 5 0.91 11.14 27.95
CA GLY A 5 1.93 10.26 27.33
C GLY A 5 1.47 8.84 26.96
N ARG A 6 0.53 8.24 27.70
CA ARG A 6 0.05 6.86 27.44
C ARG A 6 -0.95 6.75 26.29
N ASN A 7 -1.59 7.85 25.90
CA ASN A 7 -2.59 7.85 24.81
C ASN A 7 -1.94 7.77 23.43
N LYS A 8 -0.82 8.49 23.22
CA LYS A 8 -0.18 8.59 21.90
C LYS A 8 0.44 7.28 21.42
N LEU A 9 1.05 6.50 22.32
CA LEU A 9 1.61 5.19 21.96
C LEU A 9 0.52 4.21 21.55
N TYR A 10 -0.59 4.16 22.29
CA TYR A 10 -1.75 3.33 21.94
C TYR A 10 -2.36 3.76 20.60
N GLU A 11 -2.58 5.06 20.39
CA GLU A 11 -3.12 5.60 19.14
C GLU A 11 -2.21 5.30 17.94
N MET A 12 -0.89 5.38 18.11
CA MET A 12 0.08 5.02 17.06
C MET A 12 0.05 3.53 16.73
N VAL A 13 -0.01 2.66 17.74
CA VAL A 13 -0.09 1.20 17.54
C VAL A 13 -1.42 0.82 16.87
N ALA A 14 -2.54 1.40 17.32
CA ALA A 14 -3.86 1.16 16.75
C ALA A 14 -3.93 1.62 15.28
N ARG A 15 -3.47 2.86 14.98
CA ARG A 15 -3.40 3.36 13.59
C ARG A 15 -2.56 2.44 12.70
N ASN A 16 -1.44 1.93 13.22
CA ASN A 16 -0.60 1.06 12.42
C ASN A 16 -1.30 -0.29 12.14
N ALA A 17 -2.04 -0.82 13.11
CA ALA A 17 -2.85 -2.03 12.94
C ALA A 17 -3.98 -1.83 11.90
N ASP A 18 -4.63 -0.66 11.90
CA ASP A 18 -5.68 -0.35 10.93
C ASP A 18 -5.13 -0.34 9.49
N THR A 19 -3.95 0.25 9.28
CA THR A 19 -3.28 0.25 7.96
C THR A 19 -2.95 -1.18 7.49
N ASP A 20 -2.39 -2.01 8.37
CA ASP A 20 -2.05 -3.41 8.04
C ASP A 20 -3.31 -4.23 7.72
N GLN A 21 -4.43 -3.98 8.40
CA GLN A 21 -5.71 -4.62 8.08
C GLN A 21 -6.22 -4.23 6.69
N LEU A 22 -6.11 -2.96 6.31
CA LEU A 22 -6.49 -2.49 4.98
C LEU A 22 -5.58 -3.08 3.89
N LEU A 23 -4.28 -3.16 4.15
CA LEU A 23 -3.33 -3.83 3.25
C LEU A 23 -3.64 -5.33 3.12
N ALA A 24 -4.08 -5.99 4.19
CA ALA A 24 -4.50 -7.39 4.13
C ALA A 24 -5.75 -7.60 3.25
N VAL A 25 -6.72 -6.67 3.28
CA VAL A 25 -7.88 -6.71 2.39
C VAL A 25 -7.45 -6.58 0.93
N LEU A 26 -6.55 -5.63 0.64
CA LEU A 26 -6.00 -5.43 -0.68
C LEU A 26 -5.20 -6.65 -1.17
N ASP A 27 -4.37 -7.23 -0.30
CA ASP A 27 -3.60 -8.44 -0.58
C ASP A 27 -4.49 -9.61 -0.94
N ALA A 28 -5.55 -9.84 -0.15
CA ALA A 28 -6.51 -10.91 -0.41
C ALA A 28 -7.23 -10.74 -1.75
N ALA A 29 -7.52 -9.50 -2.17
CA ALA A 29 -8.11 -9.23 -3.48
C ALA A 29 -7.12 -9.54 -4.61
N LEU A 30 -5.87 -9.08 -4.48
CA LEU A 30 -4.80 -9.27 -5.48
C LEU A 30 -4.25 -10.70 -5.51
N ALA A 31 -4.47 -11.50 -4.46
CA ALA A 31 -4.17 -12.94 -4.48
C ALA A 31 -5.00 -13.70 -5.54
N ARG A 32 -6.15 -13.13 -5.97
CA ARG A 32 -7.07 -13.75 -6.93
C ARG A 32 -6.96 -13.17 -8.34
N SER A 33 -6.20 -12.09 -8.53
CA SER A 33 -6.23 -11.31 -9.76
C SER A 33 -4.93 -10.54 -9.97
N SER A 34 -4.49 -10.40 -11.23
CA SER A 34 -3.24 -9.69 -11.53
C SER A 34 -3.33 -8.17 -11.27
N TYR A 35 -4.53 -7.61 -11.39
CA TYR A 35 -4.87 -6.20 -11.20
C TYR A 35 -6.23 -6.06 -10.51
N LEU A 36 -6.58 -4.84 -10.09
CA LEU A 36 -7.76 -4.58 -9.25
C LEU A 36 -9.10 -4.86 -9.94
N LEU A 37 -9.16 -4.74 -11.26
CA LEU A 37 -10.37 -5.02 -12.05
C LEU A 37 -10.28 -6.32 -12.87
N GLY A 38 -9.32 -7.20 -12.55
CA GLY A 38 -9.12 -8.46 -13.25
C GLY A 38 -7.70 -8.61 -13.81
N ASN A 39 -7.59 -9.15 -15.02
CA ASN A 39 -6.29 -9.48 -15.61
C ASN A 39 -5.66 -8.36 -16.44
N GLU A 40 -6.34 -7.22 -16.56
CA GLU A 40 -5.85 -6.05 -17.30
C GLU A 40 -5.61 -4.86 -16.38
N PHE A 41 -4.51 -4.16 -16.64
CA PHE A 41 -4.16 -2.95 -15.91
C PHE A 41 -5.14 -1.83 -16.24
N SER A 42 -5.56 -1.08 -15.22
CA SER A 42 -6.49 0.04 -15.35
C SER A 42 -6.00 1.31 -14.63
N ILE A 43 -6.74 2.40 -14.79
CA ILE A 43 -6.49 3.63 -14.02
C ILE A 43 -6.61 3.41 -12.50
N VAL A 44 -7.41 2.43 -12.08
CA VAL A 44 -7.55 2.09 -10.65
C VAL A 44 -6.22 1.58 -10.11
N ASP A 45 -5.50 0.77 -10.88
CA ASP A 45 -4.18 0.27 -10.48
C ASP A 45 -3.16 1.40 -10.40
N ALA A 46 -3.13 2.30 -11.39
CA ALA A 46 -2.24 3.46 -11.38
C ALA A 46 -2.46 4.33 -10.14
N HIS A 47 -3.72 4.61 -9.81
CA HIS A 47 -4.09 5.45 -8.68
C HIS A 47 -3.66 4.81 -7.35
N VAL A 48 -4.05 3.56 -7.10
CA VAL A 48 -3.74 2.88 -5.83
C VAL A 48 -2.24 2.61 -5.71
N ALA A 49 -1.55 2.22 -6.79
CA ALA A 49 -0.12 1.92 -6.75
C ALA A 49 0.71 3.17 -6.43
N SER A 50 0.31 4.35 -6.93
CA SER A 50 0.97 5.62 -6.60
C SER A 50 0.95 5.93 -5.10
N TRP A 51 -0.06 5.46 -4.38
CA TRP A 51 -0.20 5.69 -2.94
C TRP A 51 0.74 4.80 -2.12
N THR A 52 1.19 3.66 -2.63
CA THR A 52 2.03 2.71 -1.88
C THR A 52 3.39 3.29 -1.47
N ALA A 53 3.94 4.24 -2.23
CA ALA A 53 5.16 4.95 -1.86
C ALA A 53 4.98 5.76 -0.57
N TYR A 54 3.81 6.38 -0.37
CA TYR A 54 3.49 7.09 0.87
C TYR A 54 3.35 6.14 2.06
N ILE A 55 2.75 4.96 1.86
CA ILE A 55 2.65 3.92 2.90
C ILE A 55 4.04 3.51 3.39
N ALA A 56 4.98 3.27 2.47
CA ALA A 56 6.36 2.93 2.80
C ALA A 56 7.07 4.06 3.57
N MET A 57 6.89 5.33 3.17
CA MET A 57 7.42 6.49 3.89
C MET A 57 6.87 6.61 5.32
N MET A 58 5.66 6.11 5.56
CA MET A 58 5.01 6.09 6.87
C MET A 58 5.44 4.89 7.75
N GLY A 59 6.37 4.06 7.28
CA GLY A 59 6.93 2.94 8.03
C GLY A 59 6.16 1.62 7.90
N HIS A 60 5.26 1.51 6.94
CA HIS A 60 4.52 0.29 6.64
C HIS A 60 5.18 -0.45 5.48
N ASP A 61 5.80 -1.59 5.78
CA ASP A 61 6.46 -2.43 4.77
C ASP A 61 5.44 -3.36 4.09
N LEU A 62 5.49 -3.42 2.76
CA LEU A 62 4.62 -4.29 1.97
C LEU A 62 5.03 -5.77 2.02
N LYS A 63 6.20 -6.10 2.59
CA LYS A 63 6.69 -7.49 2.68
C LYS A 63 5.73 -8.46 3.39
N ASN A 64 4.85 -7.95 4.26
CA ASN A 64 3.82 -8.76 4.90
C ASN A 64 2.61 -9.04 4.00
N HIS A 65 2.59 -8.45 2.79
CA HIS A 65 1.49 -8.47 1.82
C HIS A 65 2.05 -8.82 0.43
N PRO A 66 2.39 -10.10 0.17
CA PRO A 66 3.16 -10.51 -1.00
C PRO A 66 2.42 -10.26 -2.34
N SER A 67 1.08 -10.33 -2.34
CA SER A 67 0.29 -10.04 -3.53
C SER A 67 0.29 -8.54 -3.84
N VAL A 68 0.23 -7.70 -2.79
CA VAL A 68 0.39 -6.24 -2.93
C VAL A 68 1.79 -5.89 -3.42
N GLU A 69 2.82 -6.51 -2.86
CA GLU A 69 4.21 -6.28 -3.29
C GLU A 69 4.40 -6.62 -4.78
N ALA A 70 3.94 -7.81 -5.21
CA ALA A 70 4.03 -8.25 -6.60
C ALA A 70 3.22 -7.36 -7.56
N TRP A 71 2.01 -6.97 -7.16
CA TRP A 71 1.18 -6.05 -7.94
C TRP A 71 1.80 -4.66 -8.05
N ASN A 72 2.36 -4.12 -6.97
CA ASN A 72 3.01 -2.81 -6.97
C ASN A 72 4.25 -2.81 -7.87
N ALA A 73 5.10 -3.85 -7.80
CA ALA A 73 6.25 -4.01 -8.69
C ALA A 73 5.81 -4.07 -10.17
N ARG A 74 4.71 -4.76 -10.47
CA ARG A 74 4.13 -4.83 -11.82
C ARG A 74 3.63 -3.47 -12.30
N CYS A 75 2.96 -2.71 -11.44
CA CYS A 75 2.45 -1.38 -11.78
C CYS A 75 3.60 -0.38 -12.02
N THR A 76 4.62 -0.38 -11.16
CA THR A 76 5.72 0.58 -11.16
C THR A 76 6.81 0.28 -12.20
N SER A 77 6.91 -0.96 -12.69
CA SER A 77 7.84 -1.34 -13.77
C SER A 77 7.38 -0.92 -15.17
N ARG A 78 6.15 -0.41 -15.32
CA ARG A 78 5.59 0.00 -16.61
C ARG A 78 6.40 1.15 -17.23
N PRO A 79 6.68 1.16 -18.54
CA PRO A 79 7.47 2.21 -19.19
C PRO A 79 6.93 3.64 -18.96
N ALA A 80 5.61 3.82 -18.93
CA ALA A 80 4.96 5.10 -18.68
C ALA A 80 5.30 5.72 -17.30
N VAL A 81 5.62 4.88 -16.30
CA VAL A 81 6.02 5.33 -14.97
C VAL A 81 7.35 6.08 -15.04
N LYS A 82 8.27 5.63 -15.90
CA LYS A 82 9.54 6.33 -16.11
C LYS A 82 9.34 7.74 -16.66
N THR A 83 8.33 7.95 -17.50
CA THR A 83 8.00 9.28 -18.03
C THR A 83 7.31 10.16 -16.99
N ALA A 84 6.50 9.58 -16.11
CA ALA A 84 5.74 10.30 -15.09
C ALA A 84 6.55 10.63 -13.81
N MET A 85 7.64 9.89 -13.54
CA MET A 85 8.50 10.04 -12.36
C MET A 85 9.85 10.74 -12.65
N LEU A 86 10.06 11.28 -13.85
CA LEU A 86 11.21 12.15 -14.12
C LEU A 86 10.92 13.57 -13.58
N PRO A 87 11.94 14.28 -13.06
CA PRO A 87 11.83 15.71 -12.74
C PRO A 87 11.53 16.55 -13.98
#